data_AF-A0A4Y9PJ34-F1
#
_entry.id   AF-A0A4Y9PJ34-F1
#
_cell.length_a   1.000
_cell.length_b   1.000
_cell.length_c   1.000
_cell.angle_alpha   90.00
_cell.angle_beta   90.00
_cell.angle_gamma   90.00
#
_symmetry.space_group_name_H-M   'P 1'
#
loop_
_entity.id
_entity.type
_entity.pdbx_description
1 polymer ?
#
loop_
_entity_poly.entity_id
_entity_poly.type
_entity_poly.pdbx_seq_one_letter_code
_entity_poly.pdbx_strand_id
1 'polypeptide(L)'
;MIRVTRLNGERFALNPDLIERVEAHPDTVAFLVDGTKYVVKESVHEVLQEIREFRASILATSYEMDRGEYHGAPAAEADTTVVSSVVPFPSREER
;
A
#
# COMPACT_ATOMS: atom_id res chain seq x y z
N MET A 1 -1.29 -0.30 1.70
CA MET A 1 -0.55 -0.71 0.50
C MET A 1 0.48 -1.74 0.89
N ILE A 2 0.60 -2.82 0.12
CA ILE A 2 1.65 -3.84 0.30
C ILE A 2 2.82 -3.53 -0.64
N ARG A 3 4.04 -3.91 -0.26
CA ARG A 3 5.22 -3.71 -1.11
C ARG A 3 5.54 -5.01 -1.83
N VAL A 4 5.66 -4.94 -3.14
CA VAL A 4 5.98 -6.09 -3.99
C VAL A 4 7.07 -5.73 -4.98
N THR A 5 7.72 -6.74 -5.55
CA THR A 5 8.90 -6.57 -6.39
C THR A 5 8.63 -7.16 -7.77
N ARG A 6 8.80 -6.35 -8.80
CA ARG A 6 8.77 -6.84 -10.20
C ARG A 6 9.94 -7.78 -10.46
N LEU A 7 9.85 -8.60 -11.50
CA LEU A 7 10.95 -9.49 -11.90
C LEU A 7 12.27 -8.73 -12.23
N ASN A 8 12.18 -7.48 -12.69
CA ASN A 8 13.35 -6.61 -12.92
C ASN A 8 14.02 -6.11 -11.62
N GLY A 9 13.46 -6.40 -10.44
CA GLY A 9 13.98 -5.96 -9.13
C GLY A 9 13.43 -4.63 -8.64
N GLU A 10 12.63 -3.93 -9.45
CA GLU A 10 11.97 -2.69 -9.04
C GLU A 10 10.86 -2.97 -8.02
N ARG A 11 10.90 -2.26 -6.90
CA ARG A 11 9.88 -2.35 -5.85
C ARG A 11 8.79 -1.34 -6.12
N PHE A 12 7.54 -1.75 -5.95
CA PHE A 12 6.39 -0.87 -6.05
C PHE A 12 5.36 -1.18 -4.97
N ALA A 13 4.50 -0.20 -4.69
CA ALA A 13 3.39 -0.36 -3.77
C ALA A 13 2.15 -0.81 -4.54
N LEU A 14 1.48 -1.85 -4.05
CA LEU A 14 0.26 -2.40 -4.62
C LEU A 14 -0.89 -2.28 -3.62
N ASN A 15 -2.08 -1.95 -4.11
CA ASN A 15 -3.28 -1.98 -3.29
C ASN A 15 -3.78 -3.43 -3.15
N PRO A 16 -3.71 -4.04 -1.96
CA PRO A 16 -4.15 -5.42 -1.78
C PRO A 16 -5.66 -5.60 -1.93
N ASP A 17 -6.46 -4.55 -1.77
CA ASP A 17 -7.92 -4.62 -1.91
C ASP A 17 -8.39 -4.68 -3.37
N LEU A 18 -7.51 -4.35 -4.32
CA LEU A 18 -7.78 -4.45 -5.75
C LEU A 18 -7.31 -5.78 -6.35
N ILE A 19 -6.66 -6.63 -5.57
CA ILE A 19 -6.21 -7.95 -6.03
C ILE A 19 -7.43 -8.86 -6.09
N GLU A 20 -7.76 -9.31 -7.29
CA GLU A 20 -8.82 -10.28 -7.54
C GLU A 20 -8.36 -11.70 -7.22
N ARG A 21 -7.16 -12.08 -7.69
CA ARG A 21 -6.54 -13.39 -7.46
C ARG A 21 -5.03 -13.34 -7.64
N VAL A 22 -4.34 -14.33 -7.06
CA VAL A 22 -2.90 -14.52 -7.21
C VAL A 22 -2.65 -15.97 -7.62
N GLU A 23 -1.92 -16.18 -8.71
CA GLU A 23 -1.60 -17.51 -9.26
C GLU A 23 -0.09 -17.66 -9.44
N ALA A 24 0.42 -18.90 -9.43
CA ALA A 24 1.83 -19.19 -9.62
C ALA A 24 2.06 -20.05 -10.87
N HIS A 25 2.50 -19.47 -12.00
CA HIS A 25 2.88 -20.20 -13.22
C HIS A 25 3.80 -19.41 -14.18
N PRO A 26 5.03 -19.85 -14.48
CA PRO A 26 6.08 -20.29 -13.54
C PRO A 26 6.47 -19.21 -12.52
N ASP A 27 6.09 -17.96 -12.78
CA ASP A 27 6.22 -16.80 -11.90
C ASP A 27 4.88 -16.50 -11.22
N THR A 28 4.90 -15.74 -10.12
CA THR A 28 3.67 -15.32 -9.44
C THR A 28 3.04 -14.13 -10.16
N VAL A 29 1.75 -14.20 -10.43
CA VAL A 29 0.98 -13.13 -11.09
C VAL A 29 -0.18 -12.70 -10.20
N ALA A 30 -0.20 -11.41 -9.85
CA ALA A 30 -1.34 -10.76 -9.22
C ALA A 30 -2.27 -10.18 -10.30
N PHE A 31 -3.52 -10.64 -10.30
CA PHE A 31 -4.57 -10.14 -11.17
C PHE A 31 -5.39 -9.12 -10.40
N LEU A 32 -5.54 -7.93 -10.98
CA LEU A 32 -6.37 -6.88 -10.42
C LEU A 32 -7.78 -6.91 -11.01
N VAL A 33 -8.73 -6.36 -10.25
CA VAL A 33 -10.15 -6.27 -10.62
C VAL A 33 -10.41 -5.46 -11.90
N ASP A 34 -9.47 -4.61 -12.32
CA ASP A 34 -9.53 -3.84 -13.57
C ASP A 34 -8.96 -4.59 -14.78
N GLY A 35 -8.51 -5.84 -14.59
CA GLY A 35 -7.86 -6.66 -15.61
C GLY A 35 -6.35 -6.45 -15.72
N THR A 36 -5.77 -5.49 -14.99
CA THR A 36 -4.31 -5.28 -14.92
C THR A 36 -3.62 -6.49 -14.28
N LYS A 37 -2.43 -6.84 -14.77
CA LYS A 37 -1.64 -7.98 -14.27
C LYS A 37 -0.25 -7.53 -13.87
N TYR A 38 0.19 -7.96 -12.69
CA TYR A 38 1.56 -7.75 -12.22
C TYR A 38 2.25 -9.08 -12.01
N VAL A 39 3.39 -9.25 -12.68
CA VAL A 39 4.30 -10.37 -12.41
C VAL A 39 5.26 -9.93 -11.33
N VAL A 40 5.26 -10.67 -10.22
CA VAL A 40 5.99 -10.34 -8.99
C VAL A 40 6.95 -11.46 -8.62
N LYS A 41 8.02 -11.12 -7.89
CA LYS A 41 9.02 -12.08 -7.41
C LYS A 41 8.53 -12.85 -6.19
N GLU A 42 7.64 -12.25 -5.41
CA GLU A 42 7.05 -12.85 -4.23
C GLU A 42 6.20 -14.06 -4.62
N SER A 43 6.28 -15.13 -3.83
CA SER A 43 5.39 -16.28 -3.92
C SER A 43 3.96 -15.91 -3.55
N VAL A 44 2.99 -16.72 -3.96
CA VAL A 44 1.59 -16.59 -3.54
C VAL A 44 1.47 -16.48 -2.02
N HIS A 45 2.26 -17.28 -1.28
CA HIS A 45 2.24 -17.26 0.18
C HIS A 45 2.74 -15.93 0.75
N GLU A 46 3.86 -15.40 0.24
CA GLU A 46 4.39 -14.11 0.67
C GLU A 46 3.41 -12.98 0.40
N VAL A 47 2.78 -12.96 -0.78
CA VAL A 47 1.74 -11.97 -1.10
C VAL A 47 0.57 -12.06 -0.11
N LEU A 48 0.08 -13.26 0.20
CA LEU A 48 -1.00 -13.45 1.18
C LEU A 48 -0.61 -12.98 2.58
N GLN A 49 0.64 -13.21 2.99
CA GLN A 49 1.13 -12.78 4.29
C GLN A 49 1.28 -11.25 4.37
N GLU A 50 1.79 -10.61 3.33
CA GLU A 50 1.82 -9.14 3.23
C GLU A 50 0.41 -8.54 3.31
N ILE A 51 -0.58 -9.14 2.65
CA ILE A 51 -1.99 -8.70 2.73
C ILE A 51 -2.50 -8.84 4.16
N ARG A 52 -2.23 -9.98 4.81
CA ARG A 52 -2.66 -10.25 6.18
C ARG A 52 -2.05 -9.25 7.16
N GLU A 53 -0.75 -9.03 7.05
CA GLU A 53 0.00 -8.10 7.91
C GLU A 53 -0.52 -6.67 7.73
N PHE A 54 -0.75 -6.24 6.48
CA PHE A 54 -1.34 -4.93 6.21
C PHE A 54 -2.72 -4.75 6.85
N ARG A 55 -3.60 -5.76 6.78
CA ARG A 55 -4.92 -5.68 7.43
C ARG A 55 -4.80 -5.68 8.95
N ALA A 56 -3.90 -6.50 9.50
CA ALA A 56 -3.64 -6.55 10.93
C ALA A 56 -3.07 -5.22 11.45
N SER A 57 -2.15 -4.61 10.72
CA SER A 57 -1.52 -3.34 11.09
C SER A 57 -2.54 -2.20 11.14
N ILE A 58 -3.53 -2.18 10.24
CA ILE A 58 -4.64 -1.21 10.29
C ILE A 58 -5.42 -1.34 11.59
N LEU A 59 -5.81 -2.56 11.97
CA LEU A 59 -6.55 -2.80 13.20
C LEU A 59 -5.72 -2.46 14.45
N ALA A 60 -4.47 -2.91 14.49
CA ALA A 60 -3.56 -2.61 15.60
C ALA A 60 -3.39 -1.09 15.78
N THR A 61 -3.14 -0.37 14.69
CA THR A 61 -3.03 1.09 14.70
C THR A 61 -4.33 1.75 15.18
N SER A 62 -5.48 1.26 14.71
CA SER A 62 -6.79 1.78 15.17
C SER A 62 -7.00 1.58 16.67
N TYR A 63 -6.59 0.45 17.23
CA TYR A 63 -6.70 0.19 18.68
C TYR A 63 -5.74 1.04 19.50
N GLU A 64 -4.54 1.33 18.99
CA GLU A 64 -3.61 2.27 19.61
C GLU A 64 -4.18 3.69 19.63
N MET A 65 -4.83 4.11 18.53
CA MET A 65 -5.49 5.42 18.45
C MET A 65 -6.63 5.55 19.46
N ASP A 66 -7.48 4.52 19.59
CA ASP A 66 -8.59 4.51 20.56
C ASP A 66 -8.12 4.60 22.02
N ARG A 67 -6.99 3.95 22.34
CA ARG A 67 -6.38 4.00 23.68
C ARG A 67 -5.55 5.26 23.95
N GLY A 68 -5.39 6.14 22.96
CA GLY A 68 -4.50 7.31 23.07
C GLY A 68 -3.01 6.96 23.12
N GLU A 69 -2.64 5.75 22.68
CA GLU A 69 -1.27 5.22 22.66
C GLU A 69 -0.59 5.38 21.29
N TYR A 70 -1.31 5.89 20.28
CA TYR A 70 -0.74 6.12 18.95
C TYR A 70 0.16 7.37 18.95
N HIS A 71 1.46 7.17 18.75
CA HIS A 71 2.45 8.23 18.74
C HIS A 71 2.83 8.70 17.32
N GLY A 72 2.14 8.21 16.29
CA GLY A 72 2.61 8.33 14.91
C GLY A 72 3.85 7.46 14.69
N ALA A 73 3.99 6.86 13.52
CA ALA A 73 5.31 6.38 13.14
C ALA A 73 6.26 7.61 13.14
N PRO A 74 7.47 7.54 13.72
CA PRO A 74 8.49 8.52 13.39
C PRO A 74 8.68 8.38 11.88
N ALA A 75 8.32 9.42 11.13
CA ALA A 75 8.75 9.54 9.75
C ALA A 75 10.26 9.34 9.80
N ALA A 76 10.75 8.23 9.25
CA ALA A 76 12.17 7.98 9.14
C ALA A 76 12.79 9.21 8.46
N GLU A 77 13.47 10.05 9.25
CA GLU A 77 14.30 11.18 8.88
C GLU A 77 13.91 11.87 7.56
N ALA A 78 12.73 12.50 7.54
CA ALA A 78 12.42 13.50 6.52
C ALA A 78 12.94 14.85 7.04
N ASP A 79 14.08 15.23 6.48
CA ASP A 79 14.63 16.58 6.40
C ASP A 79 13.67 17.68 6.90
N THR A 80 14.06 18.31 8.01
CA THR A 80 13.39 19.45 8.64
C THR A 80 13.32 20.65 7.69
N THR A 81 12.33 20.68 6.81
CA THR A 81 11.76 21.92 6.29
C THR A 81 10.25 21.76 6.14
N VAL A 82 9.54 22.15 7.20
CA VAL A 82 8.10 22.37 7.18
C VAL A 82 7.84 23.58 6.26
N VAL A 83 7.26 23.32 5.10
CA VAL A 83 6.29 24.23 4.49
C VAL A 83 5.19 23.37 3.88
N SER A 84 4.20 23.08 4.71
CA SER A 84 2.92 22.54 4.27
C SER A 84 2.23 23.62 3.43
N SER A 85 2.40 23.58 2.10
CA SER A 85 1.54 24.31 1.17
C SER A 85 0.41 23.40 0.71
N VAL A 86 -0.59 23.22 1.58
CA VAL A 86 -1.88 22.71 1.11
C VAL A 86 -2.52 23.84 0.30
N VAL A 87 -2.44 23.73 -1.03
CA VAL A 87 -3.09 24.68 -1.94
C VAL A 87 -4.58 24.28 -2.03
N PRO A 88 -5.53 25.17 -1.73
CA PRO A 88 -6.95 24.85 -1.88
C PRO A 88 -7.31 24.62 -3.35
N PHE A 89 -8.14 23.60 -3.59
CA PHE A 89 -8.67 23.28 -4.92
C PHE A 89 -9.50 24.46 -5.45
N PRO A 90 -9.27 24.95 -6.68
CA PRO A 90 -10.07 26.03 -7.23
C PRO A 90 -11.51 25.55 -7.42
N SER A 91 -12.45 26.21 -6.73
CA SER A 91 -13.89 26.03 -6.93
C SER A 91 -14.23 26.45 -8.35
N ARG A 92 -14.64 25.49 -9.18
CA ARG A 92 -15.11 25.70 -10.54
C ARG A 92 -16.40 26.53 -10.48
N GLU A 93 -16.35 27.79 -10.90
CA GLU A 93 -17.57 28.55 -11.17
C GLU A 93 -18.32 27.87 -12.33
N GLU A 94 -19.51 27.38 -12.03
CA GLU A 94 -20.49 26.90 -13.01
C GLU A 94 -20.94 28.08 -13.88
N ARG A 95 -20.99 27.85 -15.20
CA ARG A 95 -21.51 28.80 -16.19
C ARG A 95 -22.74 28.22 -16.84
#